data_AF-A0A959V966-F1
#
_entry.id   AF-A0A959V966-F1
#
_cell.length_a   1.000
_cell.length_b   1.000
_cell.length_c   1.000
_cell.angle_alpha   90.00
_cell.angle_beta   90.00
_cell.angle_gamma   90.00
#
_symmetry.space_group_name_H-M   'P 1'
#
loop_
_entity.id
_entity.type
_entity.pdbx_description
1 polymer ?
#
loop_
_entity_poly.entity_id
_entity_poly.type
_entity_poly.pdbx_seq_one_letter_code
_entity_poly.pdbx_strand_id
1 'polypeptide(L)'
;MKAAGTILLCLTGTLASAQQIAQYTQYVFNHFSVNPAVAGSKDCMDIRLGYRQQWVGFEGAPTTAWASLHATIKAKNKPYQANKHGVGVFVEADDTGPLGYTHFYLAYAYHMQVARGYFVSAGLFGGLKQLKLDQGQVTLANYDDPAIADAAGSSLVYPEISPGIWAYSNNFWVGIAGSGLLNNRVDDIGIETRATSRHFSLSGGYRMKVGRNTA
;
A
#
# COMPACT_ATOMS: atom_id res chain seq x y z
N MET A 1 -28.19 28.05 23.04
CA MET A 1 -28.62 27.45 21.75
C MET A 1 -27.48 26.62 21.20
N LYS A 2 -27.56 25.28 21.26
CA LYS A 2 -26.55 24.38 20.70
C LYS A 2 -27.14 23.75 19.45
N ALA A 3 -26.60 24.11 18.27
CA ALA A 3 -27.01 23.53 17.01
C ALA A 3 -26.39 22.13 16.89
N ALA A 4 -27.22 21.09 16.94
CA ALA A 4 -26.83 19.73 16.62
C ALA A 4 -26.85 19.56 15.09
N GLY A 5 -25.68 19.39 14.49
CA GLY A 5 -25.55 19.11 13.05
C GLY A 5 -25.80 17.63 12.77
N THR A 6 -26.89 17.31 12.08
CA THR A 6 -27.19 15.95 11.60
C THR A 6 -26.40 15.70 10.32
N ILE A 7 -25.49 14.72 10.34
CA ILE A 7 -24.80 14.22 9.14
C ILE A 7 -25.67 13.12 8.51
N LEU A 8 -26.24 13.40 7.34
CA LEU A 8 -27.02 12.45 6.55
C LEU A 8 -26.06 11.61 5.69
N LEU A 9 -25.91 10.32 6.01
CA LEU A 9 -25.09 9.38 5.25
C LEU A 9 -25.97 8.65 4.22
N CYS A 10 -25.96 9.12 2.97
CA CYS A 10 -26.60 8.43 1.85
C CYS A 10 -25.74 7.23 1.40
N LEU A 11 -26.19 5.99 1.68
CA LEU A 11 -25.65 4.79 1.06
C LEU A 11 -26.36 4.53 -0.28
N THR A 12 -25.70 4.86 -1.39
CA THR A 12 -26.10 4.38 -2.72
C THR A 12 -25.36 3.08 -3.02
N GLY A 13 -26.11 1.97 -3.12
CA GLY A 13 -25.55 0.66 -3.46
C GLY A 13 -25.24 0.57 -4.96
N THR A 14 -23.96 0.50 -5.31
CA THR A 14 -23.52 0.10 -6.66
C THR A 14 -22.98 -1.31 -6.64
N LEU A 15 -23.24 -2.03 -7.74
CA LEU A 15 -22.80 -3.40 -8.04
C LEU A 15 -21.37 -3.65 -7.53
N ALA A 16 -21.25 -4.57 -6.57
CA ALA A 16 -19.97 -4.95 -5.99
C ALA A 16 -19.13 -5.68 -7.04
N SER A 17 -18.17 -4.98 -7.63
CA SER A 17 -17.07 -5.64 -8.34
C SER A 17 -16.10 -6.16 -7.28
N ALA A 18 -15.88 -7.47 -7.23
CA ALA A 18 -14.94 -8.07 -6.30
C ALA A 18 -13.52 -7.55 -6.60
N GLN A 19 -12.98 -6.69 -5.73
CA GLN A 19 -11.64 -6.15 -5.87
C GLN A 19 -10.63 -7.06 -5.14
N GLN A 20 -9.69 -7.59 -5.91
CA GLN A 20 -8.66 -8.53 -5.46
C GLN A 20 -7.41 -7.81 -4.95
N ILE A 21 -7.56 -6.96 -3.92
CA ILE A 21 -6.41 -6.43 -3.17
C ILE A 21 -6.63 -6.67 -1.68
N ALA A 22 -5.60 -7.20 -1.03
CA ALA A 22 -5.54 -7.28 0.42
C ALA A 22 -5.67 -5.86 1.01
N GLN A 23 -6.81 -5.58 1.64
CA GLN A 23 -6.99 -4.33 2.37
C GLN A 23 -6.36 -4.47 3.77
N TYR A 24 -5.50 -3.51 4.11
CA TYR A 24 -4.89 -3.43 5.43
C TYR A 24 -5.80 -2.67 6.39
N THR A 25 -6.29 -3.34 7.44
CA THR A 25 -6.90 -2.67 8.59
C THR A 25 -5.86 -1.86 9.39
N GLN A 26 -4.59 -2.22 9.29
CA GLN A 26 -3.47 -1.58 10.00
C GLN A 26 -2.83 -0.40 9.25
N TYR A 27 -3.43 0.08 8.15
CA TYR A 27 -2.87 1.19 7.36
C TYR A 27 -2.64 2.48 8.16
N VAL A 28 -3.41 2.69 9.25
CA VAL A 28 -3.24 3.81 10.18
C VAL A 28 -1.88 3.76 10.88
N PHE A 29 -1.35 2.56 11.11
CA PHE A 29 -0.04 2.38 11.70
C PHE A 29 1.07 2.53 10.67
N ASN A 30 0.83 2.22 9.39
CA ASN A 30 1.81 2.35 8.31
C ASN A 30 1.27 3.05 7.06
N HIS A 31 1.11 4.38 7.12
CA HIS A 31 0.67 5.18 5.96
C HIS A 31 1.61 5.06 4.75
N PHE A 32 2.90 4.82 4.97
CA PHE A 32 3.87 4.67 3.90
C PHE A 32 3.60 3.44 3.03
N SER A 33 3.13 2.33 3.60
CA SER A 33 2.75 1.13 2.81
C SER A 33 1.67 1.40 1.74
N VAL A 34 0.81 2.41 1.98
CA VAL A 34 -0.31 2.73 1.08
C VAL A 34 0.02 3.91 0.17
N ASN A 35 0.85 4.86 0.62
CA ASN A 35 1.12 6.07 -0.14
C ASN A 35 2.62 6.45 -0.11
N PRO A 36 3.30 6.47 -1.27
CA PRO A 36 4.72 6.84 -1.35
C PRO A 36 4.99 8.27 -0.93
N ALA A 37 4.04 9.18 -1.06
CA ALA A 37 4.19 10.59 -0.71
C ALA A 37 4.36 10.82 0.81
N VAL A 38 4.18 9.78 1.62
CA VAL A 38 4.44 9.78 3.07
C VAL A 38 5.94 9.67 3.37
N ALA A 39 6.78 9.19 2.43
CA ALA A 39 8.22 9.03 2.65
C ALA A 39 8.86 10.33 3.15
N GLY A 40 9.56 10.31 4.28
CA GLY A 40 10.19 11.52 4.83
C GLY A 40 9.21 12.57 5.39
N SER A 41 7.93 12.24 5.59
CA SER A 41 6.97 13.11 6.30
C SER A 41 7.36 13.38 7.76
N LYS A 42 8.09 12.43 8.37
CA LYS A 42 8.71 12.58 9.69
C LYS A 42 10.14 13.07 9.56
N ASP A 43 10.56 13.91 10.50
CA ASP A 43 11.94 14.44 10.56
C ASP A 43 12.98 13.44 11.09
N CYS A 44 12.56 12.22 11.40
CA CYS A 44 13.40 11.08 11.79
C CYS A 44 13.32 9.96 10.76
N MET A 45 14.30 9.06 10.78
CA MET A 45 14.21 7.79 10.08
C MET A 45 13.13 6.93 10.76
N ASP A 46 12.17 6.46 9.99
CA ASP A 46 11.08 5.60 10.42
C ASP A 46 11.34 4.19 9.88
N ILE A 47 11.44 3.21 10.79
CA ILE A 47 11.63 1.79 10.47
C ILE A 47 10.49 1.03 11.11
N ARG A 48 9.83 0.18 10.32
CA ARG A 48 8.68 -0.60 10.77
C ARG A 48 8.74 -1.99 10.17
N LEU A 49 8.39 -2.95 11.01
CA LEU A 49 8.23 -4.35 10.65
C LEU A 49 6.82 -4.76 11.05
N GLY A 50 6.18 -5.57 10.22
CA GLY A 50 4.87 -6.11 10.52
C GLY A 50 4.77 -7.53 10.04
N TYR A 51 4.02 -8.30 10.81
CA TYR A 51 3.63 -9.66 10.46
C TYR A 51 2.13 -9.77 10.74
N ARG A 52 1.41 -10.35 9.79
CA ARG A 52 -0.03 -10.56 9.85
C ARG A 52 -0.31 -12.00 9.44
N GLN A 53 -1.02 -12.71 10.29
CA GLN A 53 -1.62 -13.98 9.94
C GLN A 53 -3.13 -13.82 10.02
N GLN A 54 -3.83 -14.19 8.96
CA GLN A 54 -5.29 -14.21 8.91
C GLN A 54 -5.79 -15.64 9.07
N TRP A 55 -7.05 -15.82 9.47
CA TRP A 55 -7.70 -17.14 9.53
C TRP A 55 -6.86 -18.19 10.28
N VAL A 56 -6.35 -17.79 11.45
CA VAL A 56 -5.49 -18.65 12.28
C VAL A 56 -6.22 -19.96 12.58
N GLY A 57 -5.55 -21.09 12.32
CA GLY A 57 -6.10 -22.44 12.53
C GLY A 57 -6.53 -23.16 11.24
N PHE A 58 -6.53 -22.48 10.09
CA PHE A 58 -6.71 -23.13 8.78
C PHE A 58 -5.35 -23.41 8.12
N GLU A 59 -5.22 -24.56 7.47
CA GLU A 59 -4.03 -24.90 6.66
C GLU A 59 -3.98 -24.01 5.41
N GLY A 60 -2.80 -23.49 5.07
CA GLY A 60 -2.63 -22.54 3.96
C GLY A 60 -3.20 -21.13 4.21
N ALA A 61 -3.47 -20.78 5.47
CA ALA A 61 -4.04 -19.48 5.81
C ALA A 61 -3.12 -18.30 5.41
N PRO A 62 -3.67 -17.17 4.94
CA PRO A 62 -2.88 -16.03 4.47
C PRO A 62 -1.93 -15.49 5.53
N THR A 63 -0.65 -15.40 5.16
CA THR A 63 0.40 -14.79 5.96
C THR A 63 1.09 -13.69 5.18
N THR A 64 1.11 -12.48 5.74
CA THR A 64 1.77 -11.31 5.17
C THR A 64 2.86 -10.83 6.10
N ALA A 65 4.06 -10.63 5.59
CA ALA A 65 5.16 -9.97 6.28
C ALA A 65 5.59 -8.73 5.48
N TRP A 66 5.86 -7.63 6.17
CA TRP A 66 6.35 -6.42 5.52
C TRP A 66 7.38 -5.69 6.36
N ALA A 67 8.28 -5.01 5.67
CA ALA A 67 9.31 -4.17 6.23
C ALA A 67 9.33 -2.84 5.47
N SER A 68 9.40 -1.74 6.21
CA SER A 68 9.44 -0.42 5.62
C SER A 68 10.45 0.48 6.31
N LEU A 69 11.23 1.19 5.52
CA LEU A 69 12.21 2.15 5.99
C LEU A 69 12.07 3.42 5.16
N HIS A 70 11.88 4.57 5.79
CA HIS A 70 11.90 5.85 5.08
C HIS A 70 12.45 6.97 5.95
N ALA A 71 13.10 7.95 5.31
CA ALA A 71 13.69 9.10 5.99
C ALA A 71 13.61 10.35 5.12
N THR A 72 13.67 11.52 5.76
CA THR A 72 13.83 12.78 5.04
C THR A 72 15.33 13.04 4.80
N ILE A 73 15.66 13.46 3.59
CA ILE A 73 17.00 13.94 3.23
C ILE A 73 17.08 15.41 3.68
N LYS A 74 17.91 15.68 4.69
CA LYS A 74 18.16 17.04 5.18
C LYS A 74 19.39 17.62 4.46
N ALA A 75 19.24 18.77 3.83
CA ALA A 75 20.40 19.48 3.30
C ALA A 75 21.29 19.98 4.46
N LYS A 76 22.60 19.74 4.37
CA LYS A 76 23.58 20.30 5.31
C LYS A 76 23.42 21.84 5.36
N ASN A 77 23.45 22.40 6.57
CA ASN A 77 23.35 23.84 6.86
C ASN A 77 22.00 24.52 6.66
N LYS A 78 20.89 23.79 6.44
CA LYS A 78 19.52 24.35 6.44
C LYS A 78 18.59 23.55 7.37
N PRO A 79 18.56 23.86 8.68
CA PRO A 79 17.67 23.16 9.62
C PRO A 79 16.18 23.40 9.34
N TYR A 80 15.85 24.52 8.67
CA TYR A 80 14.50 24.87 8.25
C TYR A 80 14.43 24.96 6.74
N GLN A 81 14.23 23.82 6.07
CA GLN A 81 13.81 23.83 4.67
C GLN A 81 12.29 23.82 4.60
N ALA A 82 11.73 24.81 3.89
CA ALA A 82 10.31 24.83 3.55
C ALA A 82 9.95 23.58 2.70
N ASN A 83 10.86 23.16 1.82
CA ASN A 83 10.66 21.98 1.00
C ASN A 83 11.62 20.86 1.42
N LYS A 84 11.13 19.62 1.48
CA LYS A 84 11.89 18.46 1.93
C LYS A 84 11.84 17.35 0.89
N HIS A 85 12.90 16.57 0.84
CA HIS A 85 12.95 15.36 0.04
C HIS A 85 12.86 14.15 0.98
N GLY A 86 12.12 13.14 0.58
CA GLY A 86 11.95 11.89 1.29
C GLY A 86 12.35 10.73 0.40
N VAL A 87 13.02 9.75 0.99
CA VAL A 87 13.34 8.48 0.33
C VAL A 87 12.96 7.33 1.24
N GLY A 88 12.64 6.19 0.64
CA GLY A 88 12.35 4.99 1.40
C GLY A 88 12.40 3.72 0.57
N VAL A 89 12.31 2.61 1.29
CA VAL A 89 12.23 1.26 0.75
C VAL A 89 11.08 0.56 1.46
N PHE A 90 10.29 -0.18 0.69
CA PHE A 90 9.21 -1.01 1.19
C PHE A 90 9.33 -2.39 0.58
N VAL A 91 9.32 -3.42 1.42
CA VAL A 91 9.32 -4.82 1.00
C VAL A 91 8.16 -5.52 1.67
N GLU A 92 7.43 -6.31 0.92
CA GLU A 92 6.28 -7.05 1.39
C GLU A 92 6.27 -8.42 0.72
N ALA A 93 6.02 -9.45 1.51
CA ALA A 93 5.80 -10.80 1.05
C ALA A 93 4.47 -11.29 1.62
N ASP A 94 3.62 -11.83 0.75
CA ASP A 94 2.35 -12.42 1.11
C ASP A 94 2.28 -13.84 0.53
N ASP A 95 1.88 -14.78 1.37
CA ASP A 95 1.62 -16.16 1.00
C ASP A 95 0.17 -16.48 1.36
N THR A 96 -0.64 -16.78 0.35
CA THR A 96 -2.06 -17.15 0.47
C THR A 96 -2.28 -18.51 -0.18
N GLY A 97 -1.95 -19.59 0.55
CA GLY A 97 -2.05 -20.97 0.05
C GLY A 97 -1.10 -21.22 -1.12
N PRO A 98 -1.58 -21.65 -2.30
CA PRO A 98 -0.72 -21.92 -3.46
C PRO A 98 -0.28 -20.64 -4.19
N LEU A 99 -0.87 -19.48 -3.90
CA LEU A 99 -0.52 -18.20 -4.52
C LEU A 99 0.26 -17.35 -3.54
N GLY A 100 1.40 -16.81 -3.99
CA GLY A 100 2.20 -15.87 -3.22
C GLY A 100 2.62 -14.69 -4.08
N TYR A 101 2.88 -13.56 -3.44
CA TYR A 101 3.48 -12.41 -4.10
C TYR A 101 4.54 -11.74 -3.23
N THR A 102 5.51 -11.11 -3.88
CA THR A 102 6.51 -10.28 -3.22
C THR A 102 6.60 -8.94 -3.92
N HIS A 103 6.47 -7.86 -3.16
CA HIS A 103 6.68 -6.49 -3.60
C HIS A 103 8.02 -5.97 -3.10
N PHE A 104 8.76 -5.34 -3.98
CA PHE A 104 9.91 -4.52 -3.63
C PHE A 104 9.72 -3.13 -4.24
N TYR A 105 9.54 -2.10 -3.42
CA TYR A 105 9.41 -0.71 -3.85
C TYR A 105 10.54 0.16 -3.31
N LEU A 106 11.06 1.01 -4.20
CA LEU A 106 11.82 2.19 -3.85
C LEU A 106 10.88 3.40 -3.92
N ALA A 107 11.01 4.29 -2.95
CA ALA A 107 10.16 5.44 -2.79
C ALA A 107 10.95 6.72 -2.87
N TYR A 108 10.40 7.69 -3.58
CA TYR A 108 10.85 9.07 -3.52
C TYR A 108 9.64 9.99 -3.36
N ALA A 109 9.75 10.95 -2.45
CA ALA A 109 8.72 11.94 -2.19
C ALA A 109 9.32 13.35 -2.11
N TYR A 110 8.58 14.31 -2.64
CA TYR A 110 8.88 15.73 -2.51
C TYR A 110 7.79 16.40 -1.69
N HIS A 111 8.17 17.05 -0.60
CA HIS A 111 7.29 17.77 0.31
C HIS A 111 7.45 19.26 0.09
N MET A 112 6.35 19.94 -0.18
CA MET A 112 6.26 21.38 -0.33
C MET A 112 5.48 21.97 0.83
N GLN A 113 6.06 22.96 1.51
CA GLN A 113 5.34 23.71 2.53
C GLN A 113 4.47 24.77 1.86
N VAL A 114 3.15 24.61 1.96
CA VAL A 114 2.18 25.55 1.39
C VAL A 114 1.87 26.67 2.39
N ALA A 115 1.83 26.34 3.68
CA ALA A 115 1.65 27.31 4.76
C ALA A 115 2.34 26.83 6.04
N ARG A 116 2.40 27.68 7.06
CA ARG A 116 3.01 27.33 8.35
C ARG A 116 2.25 26.16 8.99
N GLY A 117 2.90 24.98 9.04
CA GLY A 117 2.30 23.75 9.55
C GLY A 117 1.41 22.98 8.56
N TYR A 118 1.42 23.35 7.27
CA TYR A 118 0.69 22.66 6.20
C TYR A 118 1.65 22.25 5.08
N PHE A 119 1.67 20.97 4.77
CA PHE A 119 2.53 20.39 3.75
C PHE A 119 1.70 19.62 2.74
N VAL A 120 2.10 19.73 1.48
CA VAL A 120 1.61 18.90 0.38
C VAL A 120 2.82 18.20 -0.21
N SER A 121 2.73 16.89 -0.39
CA SER A 121 3.76 16.08 -0.99
C SER A 121 3.24 15.27 -2.16
N ALA A 122 4.12 15.05 -3.11
CA ALA A 122 3.94 14.11 -4.20
C ALA A 122 5.04 13.06 -4.09
N GLY A 123 4.69 11.79 -4.33
CA GLY A 123 5.64 10.70 -4.25
C GLY A 123 5.37 9.63 -5.28
N LEU A 124 6.38 8.81 -5.49
CA LEU A 124 6.37 7.72 -6.43
C LEU A 124 7.01 6.49 -5.78
N PHE A 125 6.30 5.36 -5.85
CA PHE A 125 6.91 4.05 -5.73
C PHE A 125 7.29 3.55 -7.13
N GLY A 126 8.53 3.09 -7.26
CA GLY A 126 9.01 2.34 -8.40
C GLY A 126 9.64 1.05 -7.91
N GLY A 127 9.29 -0.07 -8.51
CA GLY A 127 9.69 -1.36 -7.97
C GLY A 127 9.39 -2.55 -8.86
N LEU A 128 9.51 -3.73 -8.27
CA LEU A 128 9.24 -5.01 -8.89
C LEU A 128 8.21 -5.76 -8.07
N LYS A 129 7.30 -6.44 -8.76
CA LYS A 129 6.36 -7.38 -8.19
C LYS A 129 6.66 -8.76 -8.75
N GLN A 130 6.83 -9.71 -7.85
CA GLN A 130 7.01 -11.11 -8.16
C GLN A 130 5.73 -11.86 -7.78
N LEU A 131 5.18 -12.63 -8.70
CA LEU A 131 4.11 -13.60 -8.43
C LEU A 131 4.71 -15.00 -8.42
N LYS A 132 4.36 -15.78 -7.40
CA LYS A 132 4.75 -17.18 -7.25
C LYS A 132 3.48 -18.04 -7.21
N LEU A 133 3.48 -19.14 -7.95
CA LEU A 133 2.50 -20.21 -7.83
C LEU A 133 3.20 -21.48 -7.34
N ASP A 134 2.76 -22.02 -6.21
CA ASP A 134 3.27 -23.24 -5.60
C ASP A 134 2.33 -24.42 -5.89
N GLN A 135 2.74 -25.30 -6.80
CA GLN A 135 1.95 -26.41 -7.32
C GLN A 135 1.80 -27.56 -6.31
N GLY A 136 2.66 -27.64 -5.28
CA GLY A 136 2.66 -28.73 -4.29
C GLY A 136 1.45 -28.75 -3.34
N GLN A 137 0.64 -27.69 -3.34
CA GLN A 137 -0.55 -27.52 -2.49
C GLN A 137 -1.87 -27.47 -3.30
N VAL A 138 -1.80 -27.67 -4.63
CA VAL A 138 -3.00 -27.65 -5.50
C VAL A 138 -3.44 -29.08 -5.80
N THR A 139 -4.53 -29.54 -5.18
CA THR A 139 -5.23 -30.75 -5.63
C THR A 139 -5.98 -30.45 -6.92
N LEU A 140 -5.39 -30.81 -8.06
CA LEU A 140 -5.98 -30.64 -9.37
C LEU A 140 -7.14 -31.65 -9.58
N ALA A 141 -8.29 -31.18 -10.06
CA ALA A 141 -9.39 -32.05 -10.48
C ALA A 141 -9.11 -32.76 -11.83
N ASN A 142 -8.18 -32.22 -12.63
CA ASN A 142 -7.69 -32.78 -13.88
C ASN A 142 -6.17 -32.67 -13.92
N TYR A 143 -5.47 -33.79 -14.10
CA TYR A 143 -4.00 -33.88 -14.06
C TYR A 143 -3.33 -33.30 -15.32
N ASP A 144 -4.07 -33.20 -16.44
CA ASP A 144 -3.57 -32.74 -17.75
C ASP A 144 -4.16 -31.39 -18.19
N ASP A 145 -4.20 -30.38 -17.30
CA ASP A 145 -4.59 -29.02 -17.71
C ASP A 145 -3.38 -28.27 -18.33
N PRO A 146 -3.39 -27.95 -19.65
CA PRO A 146 -2.28 -27.27 -20.33
C PRO A 146 -1.99 -25.87 -19.78
N ALA A 147 -2.94 -25.23 -19.09
CA ALA A 147 -2.74 -23.90 -18.49
C ALA A 147 -1.87 -23.92 -17.22
N ILE A 148 -1.66 -25.10 -16.61
CA ILE A 148 -0.89 -25.27 -15.36
C ILE A 148 0.40 -26.07 -15.61
N ALA A 149 0.44 -26.93 -16.63
CA ALA A 149 1.64 -27.72 -16.97
C ALA A 149 2.85 -26.84 -17.38
N ASP A 150 2.62 -25.68 -18.01
CA ASP A 150 3.67 -24.72 -18.39
C ASP A 150 3.97 -23.65 -17.31
N ALA A 151 3.08 -23.53 -16.31
CA ALA A 151 3.23 -22.60 -15.17
C ALA A 151 3.93 -23.24 -13.95
N ALA A 152 4.39 -24.48 -14.07
CA ALA A 152 5.07 -25.22 -13.01
C ALA A 152 6.38 -24.51 -12.59
N GLY A 153 6.37 -23.84 -11.45
CA GLY A 153 7.52 -23.09 -10.93
C GLY A 153 7.74 -21.72 -11.58
N SER A 154 6.77 -21.20 -12.34
CA SER A 154 6.90 -19.90 -12.99
C SER A 154 6.78 -18.76 -11.96
N SER A 155 7.90 -18.12 -11.69
CA SER A 155 7.96 -16.87 -10.94
C SER A 155 7.93 -15.72 -11.94
N LEU A 156 6.80 -15.05 -12.08
CA LEU A 156 6.66 -13.90 -12.96
C LEU A 156 7.06 -12.63 -12.24
N VAL A 157 8.09 -11.96 -12.74
CA VAL A 157 8.57 -10.69 -12.22
C VAL A 157 8.24 -9.60 -13.22
N TYR A 158 7.56 -8.55 -12.77
CA TYR A 158 7.25 -7.39 -13.60
C TYR A 158 7.44 -6.07 -12.85
N PRO A 159 7.76 -4.99 -13.56
CA PRO A 159 7.91 -3.67 -12.96
C PRO A 159 6.55 -3.12 -12.52
N GLU A 160 6.56 -2.35 -11.43
CA GLU A 160 5.39 -1.63 -10.95
C GLU A 160 5.75 -0.18 -10.60
N ILE A 161 4.83 0.72 -10.95
CA ILE A 161 4.91 2.14 -10.64
C ILE A 161 3.59 2.57 -10.01
N SER A 162 3.70 3.24 -8.86
CA SER A 162 2.56 3.61 -8.03
C SER A 162 2.78 5.05 -7.50
N PRO A 163 2.15 6.08 -8.08
CA PRO A 163 2.24 7.46 -7.63
C PRO A 163 1.29 7.75 -6.48
N GLY A 164 1.60 8.78 -5.70
CA GLY A 164 0.73 9.26 -4.62
C GLY A 164 0.87 10.76 -4.38
N ILE A 165 -0.21 11.34 -3.86
CA ILE A 165 -0.28 12.71 -3.35
C ILE A 165 -0.72 12.62 -1.90
N TRP A 166 -0.13 13.46 -1.04
CA TRP A 166 -0.40 13.49 0.38
C TRP A 166 -0.41 14.93 0.89
N ALA A 167 -1.42 15.30 1.64
CA ALA A 167 -1.52 16.60 2.29
C ALA A 167 -1.69 16.39 3.80
N TYR A 168 -0.87 17.06 4.60
CA TYR A 168 -0.84 16.82 6.03
C TYR A 168 -0.52 18.07 6.87
N SER A 169 -0.99 18.02 8.10
CA SER A 169 -0.73 18.96 9.17
C SER A 169 -0.62 18.20 10.51
N ASN A 170 -0.45 18.92 11.61
CA ASN A 170 -0.37 18.33 12.95
C ASN A 170 -1.67 17.62 13.37
N ASN A 171 -2.80 18.00 12.79
CA ASN A 171 -4.13 17.54 13.20
C ASN A 171 -4.86 16.73 12.14
N PHE A 172 -4.44 16.78 10.87
CA PHE A 172 -5.15 16.05 9.81
C PHE A 172 -4.16 15.57 8.75
N TRP A 173 -4.61 14.59 8.00
CA TRP A 173 -3.95 14.12 6.79
C TRP A 173 -4.99 13.62 5.80
N VAL A 174 -4.69 13.75 4.52
CA VAL A 174 -5.49 13.25 3.41
C VAL A 174 -4.55 12.89 2.27
N GLY A 175 -4.82 11.82 1.55
CA GLY A 175 -3.99 11.42 0.43
C GLY A 175 -4.67 10.46 -0.52
N ILE A 176 -4.19 10.50 -1.74
CA ILE A 176 -4.63 9.65 -2.84
C ILE A 176 -3.40 8.91 -3.36
N ALA A 177 -3.52 7.62 -3.60
CA ALA A 177 -2.46 6.83 -4.21
C ALA A 177 -3.02 5.91 -5.29
N GLY A 178 -2.29 5.79 -6.40
CA GLY A 178 -2.57 4.82 -7.45
C GLY A 178 -1.59 3.66 -7.35
N SER A 179 -2.07 2.44 -7.56
CA SER A 179 -1.26 1.21 -7.59
C SER A 179 -1.43 0.49 -8.92
N GLY A 180 -0.38 -0.18 -9.39
CA GLY A 180 -0.44 -1.00 -10.60
C GLY A 180 -0.75 -0.22 -11.88
N LEU A 181 -0.17 0.98 -12.08
CA LEU A 181 -0.48 1.77 -13.29
C LEU A 181 0.03 1.15 -14.59
N LEU A 182 1.11 0.36 -14.48
CA LEU A 182 1.69 -0.37 -15.60
C LEU A 182 0.78 -1.53 -16.01
N ASN A 183 0.33 -1.52 -17.26
CA ASN A 183 -0.54 -2.54 -17.82
C ASN A 183 0.28 -3.76 -18.25
N ASN A 184 0.84 -4.48 -17.28
CA ASN A 184 1.66 -5.66 -17.54
C ASN A 184 0.75 -6.81 -17.97
N ARG A 185 1.14 -7.48 -19.07
CA ARG A 185 0.50 -8.71 -19.53
C ARG A 185 1.26 -9.89 -18.95
N VAL A 186 0.53 -10.90 -18.50
CA VAL A 186 1.08 -12.20 -18.13
C VAL A 186 0.54 -13.17 -19.16
N ASP A 187 1.44 -13.61 -20.05
CA ASP A 187 1.09 -14.51 -21.15
C ASP A 187 1.32 -15.99 -20.76
N ASP A 188 1.92 -16.26 -19.58
CA ASP A 188 2.34 -17.60 -19.10
C ASP A 188 1.42 -18.24 -18.03
N ILE A 189 0.33 -17.56 -17.61
CA ILE A 189 -0.66 -18.15 -16.67
C ILE A 189 -2.08 -17.95 -17.22
N GLY A 190 -2.61 -18.99 -17.84
CA GLY A 190 -3.97 -19.01 -18.38
C GLY A 190 -4.18 -18.22 -19.67
N ILE A 191 -5.38 -18.34 -20.23
CA ILE A 191 -5.80 -17.72 -21.50
C ILE A 191 -5.93 -16.19 -21.31
N GLU A 192 -4.93 -15.42 -21.75
CA GLU A 192 -4.92 -13.93 -21.77
C GLU A 192 -5.35 -13.25 -20.46
N THR A 193 -4.55 -13.41 -19.39
CA THR A 193 -4.82 -12.73 -18.11
C THR A 193 -3.98 -11.46 -17.96
N ARG A 194 -4.64 -10.30 -17.81
CA ARG A 194 -3.94 -9.05 -17.44
C ARG A 194 -3.43 -9.18 -16.01
N ALA A 195 -2.11 -9.08 -15.84
CA ALA A 195 -1.43 -9.30 -14.56
C ALA A 195 -1.71 -8.21 -13.52
N THR A 196 -1.98 -6.99 -14.00
CA THR A 196 -2.06 -5.80 -13.16
C THR A 196 -3.40 -5.09 -13.39
N SER A 197 -4.23 -5.05 -12.35
CA SER A 197 -5.38 -4.14 -12.30
C SER A 197 -4.93 -2.80 -11.73
N ARG A 198 -5.47 -1.71 -12.28
CA ARG A 198 -5.21 -0.35 -11.78
C ARG A 198 -6.12 -0.08 -10.60
N HIS A 199 -5.53 0.33 -9.47
CA HIS A 199 -6.28 0.66 -8.28
C HIS A 199 -6.00 2.08 -7.82
N PHE A 200 -7.03 2.76 -7.33
CA PHE A 200 -6.90 4.08 -6.73
C PHE A 200 -7.45 4.02 -5.32
N SER A 201 -6.65 4.49 -4.38
CA SER A 201 -7.00 4.58 -2.97
C SER A 201 -7.12 6.04 -2.56
N LEU A 202 -8.14 6.34 -1.76
CA LEU A 202 -8.31 7.62 -1.07
C LEU A 202 -8.30 7.32 0.42
N SER A 203 -7.50 8.08 1.17
CA SER A 203 -7.37 7.91 2.62
C SER A 203 -7.33 9.28 3.30
N GLY A 204 -7.91 9.37 4.49
CA GLY A 204 -7.88 10.60 5.28
C GLY A 204 -8.14 10.33 6.76
N GLY A 205 -7.68 11.24 7.62
CA GLY A 205 -7.87 11.14 9.05
C GLY A 205 -7.68 12.46 9.78
N TYR A 206 -8.32 12.58 10.94
CA TYR A 206 -8.25 13.75 11.82
C TYR A 206 -7.90 13.32 13.25
N ARG A 207 -6.97 14.01 13.89
CA ARG A 207 -6.53 13.77 15.26
C ARG A 207 -7.16 14.80 16.19
N MET A 208 -8.09 14.33 17.01
CA MET A 208 -8.72 15.11 18.07
C MET A 208 -7.96 14.92 19.39
N LYS A 209 -7.60 16.01 20.05
CA LYS A 209 -7.17 15.95 21.45
C LYS A 209 -8.42 15.87 22.31
N VAL A 210 -8.68 14.71 22.91
CA VAL A 210 -9.72 14.58 23.94
C VAL A 210 -9.12 15.09 25.25
N GLY A 211 -9.76 16.09 25.87
CA GLY A 211 -9.25 16.71 27.09
C GLY A 211 -9.11 15.73 28.25
N ARG A 212 -8.14 15.96 29.14
CA ARG A 212 -7.97 15.24 30.41
C ARG A 212 -9.01 15.74 31.42
N ASN A 213 -10.29 15.40 31.20
CA ASN A 213 -11.38 15.75 32.12
C ASN A 213 -12.43 14.63 32.23
N THR A 214 -11.97 13.38 32.14
CA THR A 214 -12.70 12.24 32.70
C THR A 214 -12.07 11.94 34.05
N ALA A 215 -12.87 12.19 35.10
CA ALA A 215 -12.58 11.97 36.51
C ALA A 215 -12.20 10.52 36.83
#